data_AF-A0A956R1L8-F1
#
_entry.id   AF-A0A956R1L8-F1
#
_cell.length_a   1.000
_cell.length_b   1.000
_cell.length_c   1.000
_cell.angle_alpha   90.00
_cell.angle_beta   90.00
_cell.angle_gamma   90.00
#
_symmetry.space_group_name_H-M   'P 1'
#
loop_
_entity.id
_entity.type
_entity.pdbx_description
1 polymer ?
#
loop_
_entity_poly.entity_id
_entity_poly.type
_entity_poly.pdbx_seq_one_letter_code
_entity_poly.pdbx_strand_id
1 'polypeptide(L)'
;MDTLLRAINTPETIRVVAATSTETAREACRRQGIRGAQAMAIGRAVTAGALLATLAKSDKERVRIQIQGHGPIGQLIIDAHGDGRVRACLA
;
A
#
# COMPACT_ATOMS: atom_id res chain seq x y z
N MET A 1 5.20 14.98 -2.52
CA MET A 1 3.97 14.52 -3.20
C MET A 1 4.13 13.03 -3.45
N ASP A 2 3.11 12.23 -3.15
CA ASP A 2 3.14 10.80 -3.43
C ASP A 2 2.95 10.54 -4.94
N THR A 3 3.54 9.47 -5.46
CA THR A 3 3.56 9.20 -6.91
C THR A 3 3.57 7.70 -7.18
N LEU A 4 2.91 7.30 -8.25
CA LEU A 4 2.94 5.94 -8.77
C LEU A 4 3.36 5.98 -10.24
N LEU A 5 4.46 5.30 -10.55
CA LEU A 5 5.04 5.22 -11.89
C LEU A 5 4.90 3.80 -12.43
N ARG A 6 4.59 3.72 -13.72
CA ARG A 6 4.52 2.46 -14.47
C ARG A 6 5.48 2.56 -15.63
N ALA A 7 6.28 1.52 -15.81
CA ALA A 7 7.22 1.42 -16.91
C ALA A 7 7.16 0.01 -17.48
N ILE A 8 7.55 -0.10 -18.75
CA ILE A 8 7.75 -1.36 -19.45
C ILE A 8 9.09 -1.28 -20.17
N ASN A 9 9.83 -2.39 -20.23
CA ASN A 9 11.06 -2.44 -21.01
C ASN A 9 10.73 -2.40 -22.52
N THR A 10 11.68 -1.97 -23.36
CA THR A 10 11.48 -1.89 -24.82
C THR A 10 11.07 -3.22 -25.47
N PRO A 11 11.60 -4.39 -25.04
CA PRO A 11 11.10 -5.68 -25.52
C PRO A 11 9.67 -6.05 -25.07
N GLU A 12 9.03 -5.23 -24.23
CA GLU A 12 7.68 -5.42 -23.67
C GLU A 12 7.49 -6.70 -22.84
N THR A 13 8.56 -7.31 -22.37
CA THR A 13 8.54 -8.56 -21.59
C THR A 13 8.49 -8.36 -20.07
N ILE A 14 8.86 -7.18 -19.58
CA ILE A 14 8.99 -6.88 -18.15
C ILE A 14 8.25 -5.58 -17.86
N ARG A 15 7.26 -5.67 -16.98
CA ARG A 15 6.55 -4.53 -16.40
C ARG A 15 7.15 -4.18 -15.04
N VAL A 16 7.39 -2.88 -14.82
CA VAL A 16 7.87 -2.33 -13.55
C VAL A 16 6.86 -1.32 -13.02
N VAL A 17 6.61 -1.36 -11.72
CA VAL A 17 5.80 -0.37 -11.02
C VAL A 17 6.58 0.11 -9.82
N ALA A 18 6.67 1.42 -9.64
CA ALA A 18 7.32 2.07 -8.51
C ALA A 18 6.36 3.05 -7.84
N ALA A 19 6.43 3.16 -6.52
CA ALA A 19 5.57 4.07 -5.76
C ALA A 19 6.34 4.78 -4.65
N THR A 20 6.07 6.08 -4.51
CA THR A 20 6.42 6.88 -3.33
C THR A 20 5.12 7.15 -2.58
N SER A 21 5.01 6.64 -1.36
CA SER A 21 3.78 6.60 -0.53
C SER A 21 3.96 7.29 0.83
N THR A 22 4.97 8.17 0.94
CA THR A 22 5.41 8.74 2.21
C THR A 22 4.30 9.53 2.91
N GLU A 23 3.57 10.36 2.18
CA GLU A 23 2.51 11.20 2.77
C GLU A 23 1.29 10.36 3.13
N THR A 24 0.90 9.41 2.29
CA THR A 24 -0.21 8.48 2.55
C THR A 24 0.08 7.61 3.78
N ALA A 25 1.30 7.10 3.90
CA ALA A 25 1.72 6.32 5.06
C ALA A 25 1.75 7.16 6.35
N ARG A 26 2.32 8.38 6.28
CA ARG A 26 2.31 9.32 7.41
C ARG A 26 0.90 9.67 7.83
N GLU A 27 0.00 9.86 6.88
CA GLU A 27 -1.40 10.17 7.14
C GLU A 27 -2.13 9.03 7.83
N ALA A 28 -1.95 7.79 7.34
CA ALA A 28 -2.50 6.61 7.99
C ALA A 28 -1.98 6.45 9.43
N CYS A 29 -0.69 6.76 9.66
CA CYS A 29 -0.10 6.73 11.00
C CYS A 29 -0.67 7.83 11.91
N ARG A 30 -0.77 9.06 11.40
CA ARG A 30 -1.31 10.23 12.12
C ARG A 30 -2.74 9.97 12.59
N ARG A 31 -3.59 9.39 11.73
CA ARG A 31 -4.98 9.07 12.04
C ARG A 31 -5.15 8.02 13.14
N GLN A 32 -4.17 7.14 13.32
CA GLN A 32 -4.21 6.05 14.30
C GLN A 32 -3.32 6.28 15.52
N GLY A 33 -2.58 7.39 15.58
CA GLY A 33 -1.66 7.70 16.68
C GLY A 33 -0.47 6.73 16.80
N ILE A 34 -0.17 5.95 15.76
CA ILE A 34 0.87 4.91 15.77
C ILE A 34 2.27 5.49 15.48
N ARG A 35 3.30 4.89 16.08
CA ARG A 35 4.71 5.31 15.95
C ARG A 35 5.66 4.10 15.94
N GLY A 36 6.94 4.34 15.65
CA GLY A 36 7.98 3.32 15.71
C GLY A 36 7.73 2.14 14.77
N ALA A 37 7.79 0.91 15.30
CA ALA A 37 7.65 -0.31 14.51
C ALA A 37 6.30 -0.44 13.78
N GLN A 38 5.22 0.02 14.41
CA GLN A 38 3.87 0.03 13.82
C GLN A 38 3.81 0.95 12.59
N ALA A 39 4.43 2.13 12.67
CA ALA A 39 4.50 3.07 11.55
C ALA A 39 5.33 2.50 10.38
N MET A 40 6.43 1.79 10.67
CA MET A 40 7.19 1.07 9.64
C MET A 40 6.35 0.00 8.94
N ALA A 41 5.55 -0.75 9.70
CA ALA A 41 4.66 -1.77 9.14
C ALA A 41 3.59 -1.16 8.23
N ILE A 42 2.93 -0.08 8.66
CA ILE A 42 1.96 0.66 7.83
C ILE A 42 2.63 1.20 6.56
N GLY A 43 3.83 1.78 6.65
CA GLY A 43 4.55 2.29 5.49
C GLY A 43 4.80 1.22 4.43
N ARG A 44 5.29 0.05 4.83
CA ARG A 44 5.50 -1.09 3.92
C ARG A 44 4.18 -1.56 3.30
N ALA A 45 3.13 -1.61 4.11
CA ALA A 45 1.85 -2.16 3.72
C ALA A 45 1.05 -1.24 2.78
N VAL A 46 1.09 0.07 2.99
CA VAL A 46 0.51 1.06 2.07
C VAL A 46 1.17 0.96 0.70
N THR A 47 2.51 0.88 0.65
CA THR A 47 3.25 0.70 -0.60
C THR A 47 2.87 -0.62 -1.29
N ALA A 48 2.83 -1.73 -0.55
CA ALA A 48 2.44 -3.02 -1.10
C ALA A 48 1.01 -3.00 -1.67
N GLY A 49 0.06 -2.40 -0.94
CA GLY A 49 -1.31 -2.21 -1.39
C GLY A 49 -1.40 -1.38 -2.68
N ALA A 50 -0.70 -0.24 -2.72
CA ALA A 50 -0.65 0.62 -3.89
C ALA A 50 -0.09 -0.12 -5.13
N LEU A 51 1.00 -0.87 -4.96
CA LEU A 51 1.62 -1.66 -6.03
C LEU A 51 0.69 -2.77 -6.53
N LEU A 52 0.06 -3.53 -5.63
CA LEU A 52 -0.83 -4.63 -6.02
C LEU A 52 -2.13 -4.13 -6.67
N ALA A 53 -2.67 -3.02 -6.22
CA ALA A 53 -3.85 -2.41 -6.85
C ALA A 53 -3.57 -1.99 -8.31
N THR A 54 -2.31 -1.80 -8.72
CA THR A 54 -1.98 -1.53 -10.12
C THR A 54 -2.22 -2.70 -11.07
N LEU A 55 -2.40 -3.90 -10.52
CA LEU A 55 -2.72 -5.11 -11.29
C LEU A 55 -4.24 -5.24 -11.55
N ALA A 56 -5.07 -4.43 -10.89
CA ALA A 56 -6.50 -4.36 -11.14
C ALA A 56 -6.77 -3.88 -12.58
N LYS A 57 -7.84 -4.40 -13.18
CA LYS A 57 -8.29 -4.03 -14.53
C LYS A 57 -9.26 -2.85 -14.53
N SER A 58 -9.91 -2.59 -13.39
CA SER A 58 -10.81 -1.45 -13.20
C SER A 58 -10.45 -0.66 -11.93
N ASP A 59 -10.71 0.64 -12.00
CA ASP A 59 -10.71 1.58 -10.88
C ASP A 59 -11.66 1.20 -9.72
N LYS A 60 -12.75 0.49 -10.02
CA LYS A 60 -13.75 0.02 -9.05
C LYS A 60 -13.32 -1.24 -8.31
N GLU A 61 -12.33 -1.96 -8.84
CA GLU A 61 -11.81 -3.15 -8.16
C GLU A 61 -10.99 -2.75 -6.93
N ARG A 62 -11.07 -3.61 -5.91
CA ARG A 62 -10.40 -3.41 -4.63
C ARG A 62 -9.57 -4.64 -4.31
N VAL A 63 -8.31 -4.41 -3.96
CA VAL A 63 -7.43 -5.41 -3.37
C VAL A 63 -7.45 -5.22 -1.86
N ARG A 64 -7.86 -6.27 -1.13
CA ARG A 64 -7.73 -6.34 0.33
C ARG A 64 -6.57 -7.24 0.70
N ILE A 65 -5.69 -6.73 1.54
CA ILE A 65 -4.59 -7.51 2.11
C ILE A 65 -4.81 -7.55 3.61
N GLN A 66 -4.77 -8.75 4.19
CA GLN A 66 -4.81 -8.95 5.62
C GLN A 66 -3.59 -9.74 6.04
N ILE A 67 -2.80 -9.17 6.95
CA ILE A 67 -1.64 -9.82 7.55
C ILE A 67 -2.00 -10.10 9.00
N GLN A 68 -1.99 -11.38 9.38
CA GLN A 68 -2.29 -11.84 10.73
C GLN A 68 -1.02 -12.34 11.39
N GLY A 69 -0.57 -11.63 12.42
CA GLY A 69 0.57 -12.04 13.25
C GLY A 69 0.14 -12.35 14.67
N HIS A 70 0.91 -13.20 15.35
CA HIS A 70 0.78 -13.46 16.79
C HIS A 70 1.74 -12.59 17.62
N GLY A 71 2.42 -11.64 16.96
CA GLY A 71 3.36 -10.72 17.59
C GLY A 71 2.71 -9.39 18.03
N PRO A 72 3.49 -8.48 18.64
CA PRO A 72 2.98 -7.23 19.21
C PRO A 72 2.32 -6.25 18.22
N ILE A 73 2.54 -6.46 16.92
CA ILE A 73 1.94 -5.64 15.85
C ILE A 73 0.48 -6.06 15.60
N GLY A 74 0.07 -7.28 15.99
CA GLY A 74 -1.30 -7.76 15.83
C GLY A 74 -1.65 -8.00 14.37
N GLN A 75 -2.79 -7.45 13.94
CA GLN A 75 -3.30 -7.59 12.58
C GLN A 75 -3.12 -6.30 11.79
N LEU A 76 -2.82 -6.43 10.50
CA LEU A 76 -2.72 -5.30 9.58
C LEU A 76 -3.67 -5.52 8.41
N ILE A 77 -4.57 -4.57 8.20
CA ILE A 77 -5.58 -4.60 7.15
C ILE A 77 -5.31 -3.46 6.18
N ILE A 78 -5.25 -3.75 4.90
CA ILE A 78 -5.04 -2.79 3.82
C ILE A 78 -6.15 -2.96 2.79
N ASP A 79 -6.76 -1.84 2.40
CA ASP A 79 -7.63 -1.77 1.23
C ASP A 79 -7.02 -0.80 0.23
N ALA A 80 -6.80 -1.26 -1.00
CA ALA A 80 -6.27 -0.48 -2.10
C ALA A 80 -7.15 -0.61 -3.34
N HIS A 81 -7.38 0.50 -4.05
CA HIS A 81 -8.25 0.58 -5.22
C HIS A 81 -7.43 0.85 -6.49
N GLY A 82 -7.95 0.43 -7.65
CA GLY A 82 -7.28 0.62 -8.95
C GLY A 82 -7.03 2.09 -9.32
N ASP A 83 -7.77 3.02 -8.71
CA ASP A 83 -7.59 4.46 -8.84
C ASP A 83 -6.47 5.05 -7.95
N GLY A 84 -5.75 4.20 -7.19
CA GLY A 84 -4.63 4.61 -6.35
C GLY A 84 -5.02 5.03 -4.92
N ARG A 85 -6.30 4.99 -4.54
CA ARG A 85 -6.69 5.21 -3.14
C ARG A 85 -6.28 4.01 -2.29
N VAL A 86 -5.59 4.28 -1.18
CA VAL A 86 -5.14 3.26 -0.22
C VAL A 86 -5.48 3.68 1.20
N ARG A 87 -5.94 2.73 2.00
CA ARG A 87 -6.06 2.86 3.46
C ARG A 87 -5.44 1.64 4.14
N ALA A 88 -4.82 1.86 5.28
CA ALA A 88 -4.26 0.80 6.10
C ALA A 88 -4.58 1.05 7.57
N CYS A 89 -4.94 0.00 8.31
CA CYS A 89 -5.12 0.06 9.75
C CYS A 89 -4.49 -1.13 10.46
N LEU A 90 -3.93 -0.86 11.64
CA LEU A 90 -3.54 -1.89 12.59
C LEU A 90 -4.74 -2.18 13.50
N ALA A 91 -5.02 -3.46 13.70
CA ALA A 91 -6.12 -3.98 14.52
C ALA A 91 -5.58 -4.90 15.61
#